data_AF-A0A8I1SQL4-F1
#
_entry.id   AF-A0A8I1SQL4-F1
#
_cell.length_a   1.000
_cell.length_b   1.000
_cell.length_c   1.000
_cell.angle_alpha   90.00
_cell.angle_beta   90.00
_cell.angle_gamma   90.00
#
_symmetry.space_group_name_H-M   'P 1'
#
loop_
_entity.id
_entity.type
_entity.pdbx_description
1 polymer ?
#
loop_
_entity_poly.entity_id
_entity_poly.type
_entity_poly.pdbx_seq_one_letter_code
_entity_poly.pdbx_strand_id
1 'polypeptide(L)'
;MRLPLLLLCAALASCAAPPKPAPPEMVFDCKSSNAIKKKVNAIYWSRSDPHRIQKAAEALLALSSSPSVNDRRGAAYTTGEMSYLFDPQFVQTLLLMHLNDPDSGVRFLALQEFTCTGYDSTFLKPILPKLKELRHDPEPKVRDSARRLCKRASHYYIIF
;
A
#
# COMPACT_ATOMS: atom_id res chain seq x y z
N MET A 1 -48.43 3.85 45.59
CA MET A 1 -47.53 5.03 45.54
C MET A 1 -47.01 5.18 44.11
N ARG A 2 -46.84 6.44 43.69
CA ARG A 2 -46.73 6.91 42.31
C ARG A 2 -45.41 6.51 41.63
N LEU A 3 -45.47 6.28 40.32
CA LEU A 3 -44.31 6.35 39.40
C LEU A 3 -43.62 7.72 39.48
N PRO A 4 -42.36 7.81 39.00
CA PRO A 4 -42.20 8.58 37.77
C PRO A 4 -41.35 7.91 36.68
N LEU A 5 -41.85 8.04 35.45
CA LEU A 5 -41.11 8.07 34.19
C LEU A 5 -40.06 9.19 34.22
N LEU A 6 -38.90 8.94 33.59
CA LEU A 6 -38.18 9.82 32.65
C LEU A 6 -36.92 9.03 32.19
N LEU A 7 -36.99 8.29 31.09
CA LEU A 7 -36.44 8.67 29.77
C LEU A 7 -34.94 9.03 29.80
N LEU A 8 -34.08 8.10 29.38
CA LEU A 8 -33.03 8.43 28.41
C LEU A 8 -32.65 7.21 27.56
N CYS A 9 -32.95 7.31 26.28
CA CYS A 9 -32.48 6.43 25.21
C CYS A 9 -30.94 6.47 25.10
N ALA A 10 -30.31 5.31 24.84
CA ALA A 10 -29.26 5.21 23.84
C ALA A 10 -28.98 3.74 23.54
N ALA A 11 -29.30 3.35 22.31
CA ALA A 11 -29.04 2.04 21.72
C ALA A 11 -27.58 1.92 21.23
N LEU A 12 -27.23 0.68 20.84
CA LEU A 12 -26.12 0.27 19.96
C LEU A 12 -24.80 -0.12 20.64
N ALA A 13 -24.80 -1.32 21.24
CA ALA A 13 -23.60 -2.16 21.22
C ALA A 13 -23.33 -2.59 19.76
N SER A 14 -22.47 -1.82 19.08
CA SER A 14 -22.07 -2.08 17.70
C SER A 14 -21.21 -3.34 17.60
N CYS A 15 -21.57 -4.21 16.66
CA CYS A 15 -20.86 -5.40 16.25
C CYS A 15 -19.39 -5.09 15.90
N ALA A 16 -18.46 -5.46 16.79
CA ALA A 16 -17.07 -5.64 16.40
C ALA A 16 -16.97 -6.95 15.61
N ALA A 17 -16.90 -6.87 14.28
CA ALA A 17 -16.61 -8.02 13.43
C ALA A 17 -15.21 -8.59 13.80
N PRO A 18 -15.05 -9.92 13.87
CA PRO A 18 -13.75 -10.53 14.15
C PRO A 18 -12.73 -10.17 13.05
N PRO A 19 -11.43 -10.06 13.38
CA PRO A 19 -10.39 -9.75 12.41
C PRO A 19 -10.40 -10.80 11.29
N LYS A 20 -10.45 -10.32 10.05
CA LYS A 20 -10.47 -11.14 8.84
C LYS A 20 -9.24 -12.08 8.83
N PRO A 21 -9.39 -13.38 8.50
CA PRO A 21 -8.25 -14.29 8.45
C PRO A 21 -7.23 -13.80 7.42
N ALA A 22 -5.95 -13.89 7.78
CA ALA A 22 -4.85 -13.51 6.91
C ALA A 22 -4.94 -14.28 5.57
N PRO A 23 -4.75 -13.61 4.42
CA PRO A 23 -4.71 -14.30 3.14
C PRO A 23 -3.52 -15.29 3.09
N PRO A 24 -3.63 -16.37 2.29
CA PRO A 24 -2.61 -17.42 2.22
C PRO A 24 -1.26 -16.82 1.81
N GLU A 25 -0.21 -17.17 2.56
CA GLU A 25 1.18 -16.75 2.31
C GLU A 25 1.59 -17.06 0.86
N MET A 26 1.71 -16.02 0.03
CA MET A 26 2.58 -16.09 -1.14
C MET A 26 4.02 -16.06 -0.63
N VAL A 27 4.64 -17.23 -0.51
CA VAL A 27 6.04 -17.37 -0.12
C VAL A 27 6.93 -16.82 -1.24
N PHE A 28 7.29 -15.55 -1.14
CA PHE A 28 8.42 -14.99 -1.88
C PHE A 28 9.70 -15.26 -1.07
N ASP A 29 10.50 -16.25 -1.49
CA ASP A 29 11.84 -16.49 -0.94
C ASP A 29 12.81 -15.40 -1.40
N CYS A 30 12.65 -14.23 -0.82
CA CYS A 30 13.63 -13.16 -0.89
C CYS A 30 14.12 -12.93 0.54
N LYS A 31 15.20 -13.61 0.93
CA LYS A 31 15.82 -13.46 2.26
C LYS A 31 16.12 -11.99 2.61
N SER A 32 16.37 -11.12 1.62
CA SER A 32 16.51 -9.66 1.83
C SER A 32 15.16 -8.96 2.08
N SER A 33 14.07 -9.39 1.44
CA SER A 33 12.71 -8.91 1.73
C SER A 33 12.33 -9.19 3.18
N ASN A 34 12.64 -10.37 3.72
CA ASN A 34 12.40 -10.66 5.14
C ASN A 34 13.24 -9.80 6.09
N ALA A 35 14.47 -9.42 5.72
CA ALA A 35 15.29 -8.52 6.52
C ALA A 35 14.78 -7.07 6.49
N ILE A 36 14.34 -6.60 5.32
CA ILE A 36 13.73 -5.26 5.15
C ILE A 36 12.39 -5.20 5.86
N LYS A 37 11.51 -6.19 5.66
CA LYS A 37 10.25 -6.35 6.41
C LYS A 37 10.52 -6.38 7.91
N LYS A 38 11.53 -7.12 8.40
CA LYS A 38 11.88 -7.13 9.83
C LYS A 38 12.37 -5.77 10.33
N LYS A 39 13.18 -5.04 9.57
CA LYS A 39 13.66 -3.70 9.96
C LYS A 39 12.53 -2.67 9.98
N VAL A 40 11.67 -2.66 8.96
CA VAL A 40 10.51 -1.76 8.89
C VAL A 40 9.44 -2.18 9.91
N ASN A 41 9.22 -3.48 10.12
CA ASN A 41 8.34 -4.00 11.18
C ASN A 41 8.88 -3.69 12.59
N ALA A 42 10.20 -3.73 12.80
CA ALA A 42 10.80 -3.35 14.08
C ALA A 42 10.60 -1.85 14.36
N ILE A 43 10.65 -1.01 13.31
CA ILE A 43 10.28 0.41 13.41
C ILE A 43 8.76 0.56 13.69
N TYR A 44 7.92 -0.21 13.01
CA TYR A 44 6.46 -0.25 13.15
C TYR A 44 5.96 -0.65 14.55
N TRP A 45 6.55 -1.68 15.17
CA TRP A 45 6.13 -2.13 16.51
C TRP A 45 6.52 -1.15 17.62
N SER A 46 7.44 -0.20 17.37
CA SER A 46 7.63 0.98 18.21
C SER A 46 6.62 2.07 17.82
N ARG A 47 5.36 1.87 18.22
CA ARG A 47 4.24 2.78 17.93
C ARG A 47 4.60 4.24 18.27
N SER A 48 4.50 5.11 17.26
CA SER A 48 4.36 6.57 17.38
C SER A 48 5.60 7.45 17.58
N ASP A 49 6.81 7.00 17.27
CA ASP A 49 8.00 7.90 17.26
C ASP A 49 8.21 8.52 15.86
N PRO A 50 7.98 9.83 15.67
CA PRO A 50 8.13 10.50 14.37
C PRO A 50 9.55 10.39 13.80
N HIS A 51 10.57 10.37 14.65
CA HIS A 51 11.96 10.25 14.21
C HIS A 51 12.26 8.86 13.65
N ARG A 52 11.57 7.82 14.15
CA ARG A 52 11.69 6.47 13.57
C ARG A 52 10.96 6.34 12.25
N ILE A 53 9.79 6.97 12.10
CA ILE A 53 9.07 7.03 10.82
C ILE A 53 9.93 7.74 9.77
N GLN A 54 10.57 8.84 10.15
CA GLN A 54 11.50 9.55 9.27
C GLN A 54 12.67 8.65 8.84
N LYS A 55 13.32 7.94 9.77
CA LYS A 55 14.38 6.99 9.44
C LYS A 55 13.90 5.83 8.57
N ALA A 56 12.65 5.36 8.76
CA ALA A 56 12.07 4.35 7.88
C ALA A 56 11.85 4.90 6.47
N ALA A 57 11.38 6.13 6.33
CA ALA A 57 11.21 6.79 5.03
C ALA A 57 12.54 6.93 4.30
N GLU A 58 13.59 7.39 4.99
CA GLU A 58 14.95 7.48 4.43
C GLU A 58 15.49 6.12 3.99
N ALA A 59 15.34 5.09 4.83
CA ALA A 59 15.78 3.74 4.50
C ALA A 59 15.00 3.16 3.30
N LEU A 60 13.69 3.37 3.25
CA LEU A 60 12.85 2.91 2.16
C LEU A 60 13.19 3.60 0.84
N LEU A 61 13.48 4.90 0.88
CA LEU A 61 13.94 5.66 -0.29
C LEU A 61 15.31 5.16 -0.79
N ALA A 62 16.25 4.93 0.12
CA ALA A 62 17.57 4.39 -0.22
C ALA A 62 17.47 3.00 -0.86
N LEU A 63 16.62 2.12 -0.33
CA LEU A 63 16.38 0.78 -0.89
C LEU A 63 15.69 0.85 -2.25
N SER A 64 14.76 1.80 -2.45
CA SER A 64 14.08 2.01 -3.73
C SER A 64 15.04 2.46 -4.84
N SER A 65 16.14 3.11 -4.48
CA SER A 65 17.19 3.53 -5.40
C SER A 65 18.40 2.57 -5.44
N SER A 66 18.34 1.43 -4.75
CA SER A 66 19.47 0.52 -4.63
C SER A 66 19.83 -0.12 -5.99
N PRO A 67 21.13 -0.31 -6.32
CA PRO A 67 21.51 -1.08 -7.50
C PRO A 67 21.04 -2.54 -7.43
N SER A 68 20.84 -3.07 -6.22
CA SER A 68 20.32 -4.42 -6.00
C SER A 68 18.82 -4.50 -6.34
N VAL A 69 18.48 -5.32 -7.33
CA VAL A 69 17.08 -5.60 -7.69
C VAL A 69 16.29 -6.18 -6.51
N ASN A 70 16.94 -6.97 -5.66
CA ASN A 70 16.28 -7.58 -4.50
C ASN A 70 15.90 -6.53 -3.45
N ASP A 71 16.71 -5.48 -3.30
CA ASP A 71 16.42 -4.37 -2.39
C ASP A 71 15.25 -3.55 -2.93
N ARG A 72 15.26 -3.23 -4.23
CA ARG A 72 14.17 -2.48 -4.87
C ARG A 72 12.85 -3.24 -4.84
N ARG A 73 12.87 -4.57 -5.06
CA ARG A 73 11.68 -5.43 -4.90
C ARG A 73 11.17 -5.42 -3.46
N GLY A 74 12.07 -5.53 -2.48
CA GLY A 74 11.73 -5.43 -1.07
C GLY A 74 11.12 -4.07 -0.72
N ALA A 75 11.65 -3.00 -1.30
CA ALA A 75 11.12 -1.65 -1.14
C ALA A 75 9.72 -1.51 -1.76
N ALA A 76 9.50 -1.95 -3.00
CA ALA A 76 8.19 -1.89 -3.65
C ALA A 76 7.09 -2.62 -2.87
N TYR A 77 7.39 -3.83 -2.39
CA TYR A 77 6.49 -4.56 -1.51
C TYR A 77 6.19 -3.76 -0.23
N THR A 78 7.24 -3.27 0.44
CA THR A 78 7.11 -2.54 1.71
C THR A 78 6.34 -1.23 1.54
N THR A 79 6.54 -0.51 0.43
CA THR A 79 5.82 0.73 0.11
C THR A 79 4.32 0.50 0.07
N GLY A 80 3.85 -0.60 -0.52
CA GLY A 80 2.41 -0.89 -0.59
C GLY A 80 1.84 -1.43 0.71
N GLU A 81 2.56 -2.32 1.39
CA GLU A 81 2.09 -2.93 2.64
C GLU A 81 2.08 -1.96 3.83
N MET A 82 3.02 -1.03 3.86
CA MET A 82 3.20 -0.06 4.95
C MET A 82 2.78 1.35 4.53
N SER A 83 2.04 1.47 3.44
CA SER A 83 1.69 2.73 2.82
C SER A 83 0.93 3.67 3.78
N TYR A 84 0.13 3.12 4.69
CA TYR A 84 -0.64 3.86 5.70
C TYR A 84 0.20 4.51 6.79
N LEU A 85 1.49 4.15 6.92
CA LEU A 85 2.41 4.73 7.91
C LEU A 85 3.05 6.03 7.45
N PHE A 86 3.02 6.31 6.15
CA PHE A 86 3.74 7.40 5.55
C PHE A 86 2.78 8.47 5.03
N ASP A 87 3.31 9.67 4.86
CA ASP A 87 2.62 10.74 4.16
C ASP A 87 2.20 10.26 2.74
N PRO A 88 0.94 10.48 2.32
CA PRO A 88 0.45 10.02 1.02
C PRO A 88 1.29 10.53 -0.16
N GLN A 89 1.83 11.75 -0.11
CA GLN A 89 2.67 12.30 -1.18
C GLN A 89 4.00 11.54 -1.28
N PHE A 90 4.58 11.17 -0.14
CA PHE A 90 5.77 10.32 -0.10
C PHE A 90 5.49 8.93 -0.70
N VAL A 91 4.36 8.32 -0.35
CA VAL A 91 3.94 7.02 -0.92
C VAL A 91 3.74 7.12 -2.43
N GLN A 92 3.09 8.19 -2.93
CA GLN A 92 2.94 8.40 -4.38
C GLN A 92 4.29 8.52 -5.09
N THR A 93 5.24 9.21 -4.47
CA THR A 93 6.60 9.37 -5.01
C THR A 93 7.31 8.03 -5.13
N LEU A 94 7.27 7.21 -4.08
CA LEU A 94 7.85 5.87 -4.11
C LEU A 94 7.14 4.96 -5.11
N LEU A 95 5.80 5.01 -5.17
CA LEU A 95 5.05 4.23 -6.15
C LEU A 95 5.46 4.61 -7.57
N LEU A 96 5.53 5.90 -7.92
CA LEU A 96 6.00 6.33 -9.24
C LEU A 96 7.44 5.87 -9.53
N MET A 97 8.33 5.91 -8.55
CA MET A 97 9.69 5.39 -8.69
C MET A 97 9.67 3.90 -9.04
N HIS A 98 8.94 3.08 -8.30
CA HIS A 98 8.85 1.63 -8.53
C HIS A 98 8.16 1.27 -9.86
N LEU A 99 7.18 2.07 -10.28
CA LEU A 99 6.51 1.89 -11.58
C LEU A 99 7.40 2.24 -12.78
N ASN A 100 8.46 3.02 -12.57
CA ASN A 100 9.47 3.34 -13.58
C ASN A 100 10.69 2.43 -13.53
N ASP A 101 10.73 1.45 -12.61
CA ASP A 101 11.88 0.57 -12.45
C ASP A 101 12.12 -0.27 -13.73
N PRO A 102 13.38 -0.49 -14.16
CA PRO A 102 13.68 -1.37 -15.29
C PRO A 102 13.31 -2.83 -15.03
N ASP A 103 13.33 -3.29 -13.77
CA ASP A 103 12.96 -4.65 -13.41
C ASP A 103 11.43 -4.82 -13.38
N SER A 104 10.93 -5.79 -14.14
CA SER A 104 9.50 -6.08 -14.22
C SER A 104 8.92 -6.60 -12.90
N GLY A 105 9.74 -7.24 -12.06
CA GLY A 105 9.35 -7.70 -10.73
C GLY A 105 9.06 -6.53 -9.78
N VAL A 106 9.87 -5.48 -9.80
CA VAL A 106 9.63 -4.25 -9.02
C VAL A 106 8.32 -3.58 -9.47
N ARG A 107 8.14 -3.38 -10.79
CA ARG A 107 6.90 -2.80 -11.35
C ARG A 107 5.67 -3.63 -10.99
N PHE A 108 5.78 -4.96 -11.10
CA PHE A 108 4.69 -5.87 -10.76
C PHE A 108 4.29 -5.78 -9.29
N LEU A 109 5.26 -5.84 -8.38
CA LEU A 109 4.99 -5.75 -6.93
C LEU A 109 4.34 -4.40 -6.58
N ALA A 110 4.86 -3.30 -7.12
CA ALA A 110 4.27 -1.98 -6.91
C ALA A 110 2.81 -1.91 -7.38
N LEU A 111 2.45 -2.52 -8.51
CA LEU A 111 1.06 -2.57 -8.95
C LEU A 111 0.21 -3.53 -8.10
N GLN A 112 0.76 -4.68 -7.73
CA GLN A 112 0.07 -5.72 -6.99
C GLN A 112 -0.36 -5.21 -5.61
N GLU A 113 0.58 -4.65 -4.85
CA GLU A 113 0.27 -4.17 -3.50
C GLU A 113 -0.75 -3.04 -3.54
N PHE A 114 -0.61 -2.10 -4.48
CA PHE A 114 -1.57 -0.99 -4.60
C PHE A 114 -2.93 -1.40 -5.16
N THR A 115 -3.03 -2.55 -5.85
CA THR A 115 -4.33 -3.13 -6.22
C THR A 115 -5.03 -3.75 -5.00
N CYS A 116 -4.27 -4.28 -4.04
CA CYS A 116 -4.79 -4.84 -2.79
C CYS A 116 -5.07 -3.79 -1.72
N THR A 117 -4.38 -2.64 -1.78
CA THR A 117 -4.60 -1.53 -0.84
C THR A 117 -5.94 -0.81 -1.08
N GLY A 118 -6.51 -0.27 -0.01
CA GLY A 118 -7.77 0.47 -0.04
C GLY A 118 -7.71 1.87 -0.66
N TYR A 119 -6.59 2.30 -1.27
CA TYR A 119 -6.44 3.66 -1.81
C TYR A 119 -7.56 4.02 -2.79
N ASP A 120 -8.01 5.27 -2.69
CA ASP A 120 -9.09 5.83 -3.49
C ASP A 120 -8.58 6.38 -4.83
N SER A 121 -9.52 6.87 -5.65
CA SER A 121 -9.18 7.50 -6.93
C SER A 121 -8.36 8.77 -6.76
N THR A 122 -8.55 9.51 -5.67
CA THR A 122 -7.82 10.76 -5.37
C THR A 122 -6.32 10.49 -5.26
N PHE A 123 -5.93 9.45 -4.52
CA PHE A 123 -4.54 9.04 -4.40
C PHE A 123 -3.95 8.57 -5.73
N LEU A 124 -4.73 7.84 -6.54
CA LEU A 124 -4.23 7.23 -7.78
C LEU A 124 -4.22 8.20 -8.98
N LYS A 125 -4.93 9.33 -8.90
CA LYS A 125 -5.09 10.28 -10.00
C LYS A 125 -3.75 10.82 -10.55
N PRO A 126 -2.76 11.22 -9.72
CA PRO A 126 -1.46 11.66 -10.23
C PRO A 126 -0.67 10.57 -10.96
N ILE A 127 -0.97 9.30 -10.67
CA ILE A 127 -0.24 8.12 -11.16
C ILE A 127 -0.93 7.54 -12.41
N LEU A 128 -2.17 7.94 -12.68
CA LEU A 128 -2.98 7.45 -13.80
C LEU A 128 -2.27 7.50 -15.17
N PRO A 129 -1.52 8.55 -15.55
CA PRO A 129 -0.77 8.56 -16.81
C PRO A 129 0.23 7.40 -16.89
N LYS A 130 0.97 7.14 -15.81
CA LYS A 130 1.93 6.03 -15.76
C LYS A 130 1.23 4.67 -15.78
N LEU A 131 0.09 4.53 -15.10
CA LEU A 131 -0.70 3.30 -15.16
C LEU A 131 -1.20 3.02 -16.59
N LYS A 132 -1.60 4.06 -17.34
CA LYS A 132 -2.01 3.92 -18.74
C LYS A 132 -0.86 3.43 -19.62
N GLU A 133 0.34 3.98 -19.45
CA GLU A 133 1.56 3.53 -20.14
C GLU A 133 1.84 2.04 -19.85
N LEU A 134 1.82 1.64 -18.58
CA LEU A 134 2.13 0.27 -18.16
C LEU A 134 1.12 -0.79 -18.64
N ARG A 135 -0.04 -0.39 -19.18
CA ARG A 135 -0.94 -1.33 -19.89
C ARG A 135 -0.31 -1.93 -21.15
N HIS A 136 0.78 -1.33 -21.62
CA HIS A 136 1.58 -1.73 -22.77
C HIS A 136 2.97 -2.24 -22.38
N ASP A 137 3.22 -2.46 -21.08
CA ASP A 137 4.49 -3.00 -20.57
C ASP A 137 4.86 -4.33 -21.25
N PRO A 138 6.15 -4.63 -21.54
CA PRO A 138 6.55 -5.91 -22.11
C PRO A 138 6.17 -7.13 -21.24
N GLU A 139 6.11 -6.98 -19.92
CA GLU A 139 5.75 -8.07 -18.99
C GLU A 139 4.23 -8.24 -18.88
N PRO A 140 3.67 -9.42 -19.24
CA PRO A 140 2.23 -9.69 -19.15
C PRO A 140 1.62 -9.40 -17.78
N LYS A 141 2.29 -9.80 -16.70
CA LYS A 141 1.77 -9.58 -15.33
C LYS A 141 1.67 -8.10 -14.97
N VAL A 142 2.61 -7.28 -15.45
CA VAL A 142 2.59 -5.82 -15.24
C VAL A 142 1.42 -5.21 -16.00
N ARG A 143 1.21 -5.58 -17.27
CA ARG A 143 0.06 -5.11 -18.05
C ARG A 143 -1.28 -5.40 -17.37
N ASP A 144 -1.44 -6.63 -16.89
CA ASP A 144 -2.70 -7.07 -16.27
C ASP A 144 -2.98 -6.32 -14.97
N SER A 145 -1.97 -6.16 -14.11
CA SER A 145 -2.10 -5.37 -12.88
C SER A 145 -2.34 -3.89 -13.16
N ALA A 146 -1.67 -3.32 -14.17
CA ALA A 146 -1.88 -1.93 -14.58
C ALA A 146 -3.32 -1.69 -15.07
N ARG A 147 -3.91 -2.62 -15.82
CA ARG A 147 -5.33 -2.52 -16.23
C ARG A 147 -6.28 -2.54 -15.04
N ARG A 148 -6.05 -3.42 -14.05
CA ARG A 148 -6.86 -3.48 -12.82
C ARG A 148 -6.78 -2.16 -12.04
N LEU A 149 -5.57 -1.66 -11.80
CA LEU A 149 -5.38 -0.43 -11.04
C LEU A 149 -5.88 0.81 -11.81
N CYS A 150 -5.71 0.86 -13.14
CA CYS A 150 -6.33 1.88 -13.99
C CYS A 150 -7.85 1.91 -13.85
N LYS A 151 -8.51 0.73 -13.89
CA LYS A 151 -9.96 0.63 -13.74
C LYS A 151 -10.42 1.20 -12.40
N ARG A 152 -9.68 0.93 -11.32
CA ARG A 152 -9.94 1.47 -9.98
C ARG A 152 -9.73 2.98 -9.92
N ALA A 153 -8.61 3.48 -10.45
CA ALA A 153 -8.32 4.90 -10.54
C ALA A 153 -9.37 5.68 -11.37
N SER A 154 -10.00 5.00 -12.34
CA SER A 154 -11.03 5.58 -13.21
C SER A 154 -12.47 5.39 -12.68
N HIS A 155 -12.70 4.50 -11.71
CA HIS A 155 -14.06 4.09 -11.28
C HIS A 155 -14.83 5.17 -10.50
N TYR A 156 -14.23 6.32 -10.21
CA TYR A 156 -14.91 7.49 -9.62
C TYR A 156 -15.18 8.62 -10.62
N TYR A 157 -15.01 8.38 -11.92
CA TYR A 157 -15.35 9.36 -12.98
C TYR A 157 -16.70 9.09 -13.68
N ILE A 158 -17.56 8.23 -13.11
CA ILE A 158 -18.94 8.01 -13.59
C ILE A 158 -19.93 8.43 -12.49
N ILE A 159 -19.82 9.66 -11.98
CA ILE A 159 -20.95 10.41 -11.43
C ILE A 159 -20.66 11.89 -11.73
N PHE A 160 -21.66 12.58 -12.30
CA PHE A 160 -21.73 13.95 -12.83
C PHE A 160 -21.40 14.11 -14.31
#